data_AF-A0A7W3P568-F1
#
_entry.id   AF-A0A7W3P568-F1
#
_cell.length_a   1.000
_cell.length_b   1.000
_cell.length_c   1.000
_cell.angle_alpha   90.00
_cell.angle_beta   90.00
_cell.angle_gamma   90.00
#
_symmetry.space_group_name_H-M   'P 1'
#
loop_
_entity.id
_entity.type
_entity.pdbx_description
1 polymer ?
#
loop_
_entity_poly.entity_id
_entity_poly.type
_entity_poly.pdbx_seq_one_letter_code
_entity_poly.pdbx_strand_id
1 'polypeptide(L)'
;MDEYWSDFAGRLARTLGELAERSVLTIAWASVPTIYLQFAQDEEGLTVRTGAEDVAGSAQLGELSALGWESPETDPLGRRTWHTALGWPARSGDYDRLAQLCVRTLTDAHGVPSPDELEYRAHREGEEPPEDVVLYEEDLEQAEPHLVLDRLGITDANG
;
A
#
# COMPACT_ATOMS: atom_id res chain seq x y z
N MET A 1 -18.32 7.47 -7.71
CA MET A 1 -17.23 6.51 -7.92
C MET A 1 -17.65 5.60 -9.06
N ASP A 2 -16.81 5.50 -10.09
CA ASP A 2 -17.09 4.65 -11.25
C ASP A 2 -17.13 3.15 -10.87
N GLU A 3 -17.72 2.33 -11.74
CA GLU A 3 -17.91 0.89 -11.50
C GLU A 3 -16.57 0.16 -11.32
N TYR A 4 -15.57 0.50 -12.13
CA TYR A 4 -14.22 -0.10 -12.08
C TYR A 4 -13.51 0.18 -10.75
N TRP A 5 -13.64 1.39 -10.22
CA TRP A 5 -13.08 1.79 -8.92
C TRP A 5 -13.80 1.11 -7.75
N SER A 6 -15.11 0.91 -7.87
CA SER A 6 -15.90 0.20 -6.86
C SER A 6 -15.54 -1.29 -6.80
N ASP A 7 -15.35 -1.91 -7.96
CA ASP A 7 -14.91 -3.30 -8.06
C ASP A 7 -13.46 -3.47 -7.55
N PHE A 8 -12.55 -2.57 -7.91
CA PHE A 8 -11.19 -2.54 -7.38
C PHE A 8 -11.18 -2.38 -5.85
N ALA A 9 -11.98 -1.47 -5.29
CA ALA A 9 -12.10 -1.32 -3.83
C ALA A 9 -12.56 -2.63 -3.17
N GLY A 10 -13.55 -3.30 -3.78
CA GLY A 10 -14.05 -4.58 -3.30
C GLY A 10 -13.01 -5.70 -3.38
N ARG A 11 -12.14 -5.71 -4.40
CA ARG A 11 -11.00 -6.64 -4.49
C ARG A 11 -9.92 -6.32 -3.46
N LEU A 12 -9.56 -5.05 -3.33
CA LEU A 12 -8.56 -4.57 -2.37
C LEU A 12 -8.96 -4.89 -0.93
N ALA A 13 -10.17 -4.54 -0.48
CA ALA A 13 -10.64 -4.82 0.89
C ALA A 13 -10.47 -6.31 1.26
N ARG A 14 -10.84 -7.15 0.30
CA ARG A 14 -10.79 -8.59 0.39
C ARG A 14 -9.34 -9.07 0.49
N THR A 15 -8.45 -8.56 -0.37
CA THR A 15 -7.00 -8.85 -0.33
C THR A 15 -6.38 -8.42 0.99
N LEU A 16 -6.69 -7.22 1.50
CA LEU A 16 -6.19 -6.72 2.77
C LEU A 16 -6.63 -7.58 3.97
N GLY A 17 -7.86 -8.09 3.95
CA GLY A 17 -8.35 -9.01 4.99
C GLY A 17 -7.72 -10.40 4.98
N GLU A 18 -6.97 -10.74 3.93
CA GLU A 18 -6.31 -12.03 3.75
C GLU A 18 -4.77 -11.90 3.79
N LEU A 19 -4.22 -10.70 3.96
CA LEU A 19 -2.77 -10.50 4.11
C LEU A 19 -2.28 -11.24 5.34
N ALA A 20 -1.23 -12.03 5.16
CA ALA A 20 -0.55 -12.70 6.26
C ALA A 20 0.26 -11.68 7.07
N GLU A 21 0.53 -12.01 8.34
CA GLU A 21 1.51 -11.28 9.14
C GLU A 21 2.84 -11.13 8.38
N ARG A 22 3.52 -10.00 8.60
CA ARG A 22 4.75 -9.57 7.92
C ARG A 22 4.57 -9.32 6.43
N SER A 23 3.35 -9.26 5.88
CA SER A 23 3.17 -8.94 4.46
C SER A 23 3.30 -7.43 4.24
N VAL A 24 4.11 -7.06 3.24
CA VAL A 24 4.17 -5.71 2.71
C VAL A 24 3.60 -5.73 1.30
N LEU A 25 2.62 -4.86 1.03
CA LEU A 25 2.03 -4.65 -0.29
C LEU A 25 2.22 -3.18 -0.67
N THR A 26 2.79 -2.91 -1.82
CA THR A 26 2.83 -1.55 -2.40
C THR A 26 2.02 -1.54 -3.68
N ILE A 27 1.09 -0.59 -3.80
CA ILE A 27 0.33 -0.30 -5.02
C ILE A 27 0.76 1.08 -5.49
N ALA A 28 1.27 1.20 -6.70
CA ALA A 28 1.79 2.46 -7.24
C ALA A 28 1.17 2.78 -8.60
N TRP A 29 1.07 4.06 -8.94
CA TRP A 29 0.77 4.47 -10.30
C TRP A 29 1.99 4.20 -11.18
N ALA A 30 1.85 3.31 -12.16
CA ALA A 30 2.95 2.87 -13.04
C ALA A 30 3.70 4.05 -13.69
N SER A 31 2.95 5.05 -14.18
CA SER A 31 3.51 6.24 -14.83
C SER A 31 4.11 7.26 -13.85
N VAL A 32 3.71 7.24 -12.58
CA VAL A 32 4.17 8.17 -11.53
C VAL A 32 4.39 7.40 -10.22
N PRO A 33 5.49 6.62 -10.09
CA PRO A 33 5.68 5.72 -8.93
C PRO A 33 5.84 6.41 -7.58
N THR A 34 6.00 7.74 -7.56
CA THR A 34 5.96 8.55 -6.33
C THR A 34 4.55 8.67 -5.74
N ILE A 35 3.51 8.35 -6.53
CA ILE A 35 2.13 8.19 -6.08
C ILE A 35 1.91 6.70 -5.79
N TYR A 36 1.82 6.36 -4.51
CA TYR A 36 1.69 4.98 -4.06
C TYR A 36 0.91 4.87 -2.75
N LEU A 37 0.45 3.65 -2.48
CA LEU A 37 -0.06 3.19 -1.19
C LEU A 37 0.78 2.00 -0.76
N GLN A 38 1.38 2.08 0.42
CA GLN A 38 2.10 0.96 1.02
C GLN A 38 1.36 0.47 2.25
N PHE A 39 1.12 -0.83 2.28
CA PHE A 39 0.44 -1.56 3.34
C PHE A 39 1.47 -2.43 4.05
N ALA A 40 1.52 -2.37 5.38
CA ALA A 40 2.33 -3.23 6.21
C ALA A 40 1.41 -3.92 7.21
N GLN A 41 1.39 -5.25 7.15
CA GLN A 41 0.61 -6.11 8.03
C GLN A 41 1.52 -6.69 9.12
N ASP A 42 1.26 -6.36 10.37
CA ASP A 42 1.96 -6.87 11.55
C ASP A 42 0.99 -7.54 12.54
N GLU A 43 1.47 -7.85 13.75
CA GLU A 43 0.69 -8.46 14.82
C GLU A 43 -0.37 -7.52 15.43
N GLU A 44 -0.17 -6.21 15.32
CA GLU A 44 -1.06 -5.17 15.88
C GLU A 44 -2.15 -4.77 14.88
N GLY A 45 -1.87 -4.88 13.58
CA GLY A 45 -2.85 -4.70 12.52
C GLY A 45 -2.22 -4.32 11.18
N LEU A 46 -2.98 -3.52 10.41
CA LEU A 46 -2.60 -3.10 9.06
C LEU A 46 -2.35 -1.60 9.05
N THR A 47 -1.11 -1.19 8.81
CA THR A 47 -0.75 0.21 8.58
C THR A 47 -0.72 0.51 7.09
N VAL A 48 -1.26 1.67 6.69
CA VAL A 48 -1.21 2.15 5.31
C VAL A 48 -0.49 3.49 5.27
N ARG A 49 0.39 3.67 4.29
CA ARG A 49 1.18 4.88 4.08
C ARG A 49 1.07 5.38 2.64
N THR A 50 1.14 6.69 2.45
CA THR A 50 1.31 7.34 1.15
C THR A 50 2.32 8.50 1.26
N GLY A 51 3.06 8.77 0.19
CA GLY A 51 4.06 9.82 0.15
C GLY A 51 3.48 11.23 0.34
N ALA A 52 4.22 12.11 1.00
CA ALA A 52 3.87 13.52 1.19
C ALA A 52 4.76 14.48 0.38
N GLU A 53 5.73 13.98 -0.40
CA GLU A 53 6.87 14.80 -0.85
C GLU A 53 6.68 15.54 -2.18
N ASP A 54 5.58 15.36 -2.90
CA ASP A 54 5.28 16.13 -4.12
C ASP A 54 3.79 16.49 -4.24
N VAL A 55 3.12 16.69 -3.11
CA VAL A 55 1.75 17.21 -3.13
C VAL A 55 1.81 18.69 -3.50
N ALA A 56 1.63 19.00 -4.79
CA ALA A 56 1.89 20.29 -5.44
C ALA A 56 1.07 21.50 -4.91
N GLY A 57 0.35 21.36 -3.80
CA GLY A 57 -0.37 22.46 -3.18
C GLY A 57 -1.02 22.10 -1.84
N SER A 58 -1.23 23.12 -1.02
CA SER A 58 -1.96 23.04 0.25
C SER A 58 -3.38 22.46 0.13
N ALA A 59 -3.99 22.55 -1.06
CA ALA A 59 -5.31 21.99 -1.35
C ALA A 59 -5.33 20.47 -1.14
N GLN A 60 -4.28 19.78 -1.55
CA GLN A 60 -4.24 18.32 -1.59
C GLN A 60 -3.74 17.72 -0.27
N LEU A 61 -2.98 18.50 0.53
CA LEU A 61 -2.82 18.24 1.98
C LEU A 61 -4.16 18.33 2.72
N GLY A 62 -5.02 19.28 2.33
CA GLY A 62 -6.38 19.40 2.86
C GLY A 62 -7.28 18.23 2.48
N GLU A 63 -7.13 17.70 1.26
CA GLU A 63 -7.86 16.51 0.80
C GLU A 63 -7.49 15.27 1.60
N LEU A 64 -6.20 14.96 1.79
CA LEU A 64 -5.77 13.80 2.59
C LEU A 64 -6.25 13.89 4.04
N SER A 65 -6.13 15.06 4.67
CA SER A 65 -6.65 15.26 6.02
C SER A 65 -8.17 15.10 6.08
N ALA A 66 -8.91 15.64 5.09
CA ALA A 66 -10.37 15.50 5.02
C ALA A 66 -10.83 14.06 4.74
N LEU A 67 -9.97 13.26 4.10
CA LEU A 67 -10.18 11.83 3.88
C LEU A 67 -9.96 11.00 5.15
N GLY A 68 -9.28 11.53 6.17
CA GLY A 68 -9.03 10.87 7.44
C GLY A 68 -7.61 10.34 7.61
N TRP A 69 -6.67 10.76 6.76
CA TRP A 69 -5.25 10.47 6.96
C TRP A 69 -4.66 11.28 8.12
N GLU A 70 -3.75 10.66 8.85
CA GLU A 70 -3.00 11.29 9.93
C GLU A 70 -1.85 12.13 9.37
N SER A 71 -1.51 13.19 10.09
CA SER A 71 -0.49 14.15 9.66
C SER A 71 0.82 13.45 9.30
N PRO A 72 1.53 13.91 8.25
CA PRO A 72 2.66 13.19 7.73
C PRO A 72 3.82 13.20 8.72
N GLU A 73 4.28 12.01 9.05
CA GLU A 73 5.47 11.77 9.88
C GLU A 73 6.70 11.64 8.99
N THR A 74 7.86 11.96 9.57
CA THR A 74 9.15 11.79 8.90
C THR A 74 9.71 10.41 9.24
N ASP A 75 9.93 9.57 8.22
CA ASP A 75 10.57 8.27 8.38
C ASP A 75 12.09 8.40 8.66
N PRO A 76 12.78 7.31 9.03
CA PRO A 76 14.23 7.34 9.30
C PRO A 76 15.10 7.79 8.11
N LEU A 77 14.58 7.68 6.88
CA LEU A 77 15.24 8.12 5.65
C LEU A 77 14.94 9.59 5.32
N GLY A 78 14.20 10.29 6.18
CA GLY A 78 13.85 11.70 6.03
C GLY A 78 12.63 11.95 5.15
N ARG A 79 11.93 10.92 4.68
CA ARG A 79 10.75 11.05 3.82
C ARG A 79 9.54 11.35 4.67
N ARG A 80 8.65 12.19 4.15
CA ARG A 80 7.37 12.48 4.83
C ARG A 80 6.28 11.60 4.27
N THR A 81 5.57 10.87 5.13
CA THR A 81 4.46 9.99 4.71
C THR A 81 3.21 10.22 5.56
N TRP A 82 2.08 10.38 4.90
CA TRP A 82 0.77 10.29 5.55
C TRP A 82 0.50 8.84 5.89
N HIS A 83 -0.18 8.60 7.01
CA HIS A 83 -0.49 7.24 7.42
C HIS A 83 -1.90 7.12 8.03
N THR A 84 -2.38 5.89 8.09
CA THR A 84 -3.53 5.48 8.89
C THR A 84 -3.35 4.01 9.24
N ALA A 85 -4.02 3.53 10.28
CA ALA A 85 -3.92 2.15 10.70
C ALA A 85 -5.29 1.55 10.97
N LEU A 86 -5.40 0.25 10.70
CA LEU A 86 -6.52 -0.60 11.08
C LEU A 86 -6.05 -1.61 12.12
N GLY A 87 -6.30 -1.29 13.38
CA GLY A 87 -5.94 -2.16 14.51
C GLY A 87 -6.77 -3.44 14.57
N TRP A 88 -6.15 -4.51 15.04
CA TRP A 88 -6.78 -5.82 15.18
C TRP A 88 -7.39 -6.05 16.57
N PRO A 89 -8.50 -6.83 16.64
CA PRO A 89 -9.18 -7.51 15.55
C PRO A 89 -10.09 -6.58 14.71
N ALA A 90 -9.89 -6.58 13.39
CA ALA A 90 -10.70 -5.82 12.44
C ALA A 90 -11.85 -6.66 11.85
N ARG A 91 -12.96 -6.01 11.48
CA ARG A 91 -14.10 -6.65 10.80
C ARG A 91 -14.01 -6.40 9.29
N SER A 92 -14.73 -7.21 8.51
CA SER A 92 -14.83 -7.03 7.04
C SER A 92 -15.20 -5.60 6.64
N GLY A 93 -16.17 -5.00 7.33
CA GLY A 93 -16.59 -3.63 7.07
C GLY A 93 -15.53 -2.56 7.38
N ASP A 94 -14.49 -2.89 8.16
CA ASP A 94 -13.37 -1.97 8.40
C ASP A 94 -12.38 -1.99 7.23
N TYR A 95 -12.11 -3.17 6.66
CA TYR A 95 -11.35 -3.31 5.41
C TYR A 95 -12.06 -2.65 4.23
N ASP A 96 -13.39 -2.73 4.15
CA ASP A 96 -14.17 -2.03 3.12
C ASP A 96 -13.98 -0.51 3.20
N ARG A 97 -13.99 0.06 4.42
CA ARG A 97 -13.75 1.49 4.63
C ARG A 97 -12.32 1.88 4.29
N LEU A 98 -11.34 1.07 4.69
CA LEU A 98 -9.94 1.32 4.37
C LEU A 98 -9.67 1.27 2.86
N ALA A 99 -10.25 0.30 2.15
CA ALA A 99 -10.13 0.21 0.70
C ALA A 99 -10.80 1.40 -0.02
N GLN A 100 -11.96 1.85 0.47
CA GLN A 100 -12.60 3.06 -0.06
C GLN A 100 -11.76 4.33 0.18
N LEU A 101 -11.13 4.45 1.36
CA LEU A 101 -10.19 5.52 1.65
C LEU A 101 -9.02 5.50 0.67
N CYS A 102 -8.44 4.33 0.42
CA CYS A 102 -7.35 4.13 -0.53
C CYS A 102 -7.75 4.54 -1.95
N VAL A 103 -8.91 4.09 -2.43
CA VAL A 103 -9.41 4.48 -3.76
C VAL A 103 -9.64 5.98 -3.86
N ARG A 104 -10.28 6.60 -2.87
CA ARG A 104 -10.47 8.06 -2.86
C ARG A 104 -9.16 8.82 -2.81
N THR A 105 -8.15 8.27 -2.15
CA THR A 105 -6.80 8.85 -2.15
C THR A 105 -6.21 8.85 -3.55
N LEU A 106 -6.28 7.70 -4.26
CA LEU A 106 -5.79 7.59 -5.63
C LEU A 106 -6.59 8.46 -6.61
N THR A 107 -7.91 8.51 -6.49
CA THR A 107 -8.77 9.25 -7.44
C THR A 107 -8.86 10.73 -7.10
N ASP A 108 -9.29 11.06 -5.89
CA ASP A 108 -9.66 12.42 -5.51
C ASP A 108 -8.40 13.25 -5.23
N ALA A 109 -7.41 12.67 -4.54
CA ALA A 109 -6.20 13.36 -4.11
C ALA A 109 -4.98 13.16 -5.03
N HIS A 110 -5.00 12.19 -5.94
CA HIS A 110 -3.88 11.97 -6.87
C HIS A 110 -4.29 11.98 -8.35
N GLY A 111 -5.59 11.96 -8.65
CA GLY A 111 -6.09 12.02 -10.02
C GLY A 111 -5.74 10.81 -10.88
N VAL A 112 -5.47 9.65 -10.27
CA VAL A 112 -5.24 8.39 -11.01
C VAL A 112 -6.50 8.07 -11.81
N PRO A 113 -6.42 7.91 -13.15
CA PRO A 113 -7.60 7.88 -13.99
C PRO A 113 -8.33 6.53 -13.94
N SER A 114 -7.60 5.41 -13.79
CA SER A 114 -8.19 4.07 -13.69
C SER A 114 -7.31 3.11 -12.86
N PRO A 115 -7.88 2.01 -12.34
CA PRO A 115 -7.11 0.96 -11.68
C PRO A 115 -6.07 0.28 -12.59
N ASP A 116 -6.29 0.27 -13.91
CA ASP A 116 -5.40 -0.38 -14.88
C ASP A 116 -4.04 0.34 -15.02
N GLU A 117 -3.95 1.58 -14.53
CA GLU A 117 -2.70 2.34 -14.43
C GLU A 117 -1.89 1.98 -13.18
N LEU A 118 -2.43 1.11 -12.31
CA LEU A 118 -1.77 0.69 -11.09
C LEU A 118 -1.00 -0.60 -11.30
N GLU A 119 0.12 -0.71 -10.60
CA GLU A 119 0.87 -1.94 -10.45
C GLU A 119 1.07 -2.22 -8.96
N TYR A 120 1.24 -3.50 -8.62
CA TYR A 120 1.55 -3.89 -7.25
C TYR A 120 2.91 -4.57 -7.14
N ARG A 121 3.52 -4.47 -5.96
CA ARG A 121 4.60 -5.35 -5.49
C ARG A 121 4.25 -5.84 -4.12
N ALA A 122 4.49 -7.13 -3.84
CA ALA A 122 4.24 -7.70 -2.53
C ALA A 122 5.34 -8.66 -2.09
N HIS A 123 5.76 -8.55 -0.83
CA HIS A 123 6.84 -9.31 -0.21
C HIS A 123 6.57 -9.53 1.29
N ARG A 124 7.44 -10.28 1.97
CA ARG A 124 7.37 -10.45 3.42
C ARG A 124 8.53 -9.74 4.12
N GLU A 125 8.24 -9.04 5.21
CA GLU A 125 9.21 -8.32 6.03
C GLU A 125 10.12 -9.30 6.80
N GLY A 126 11.44 -9.05 6.84
CA GLY A 126 12.49 -9.99 7.27
C GLY A 126 13.39 -10.49 6.13
N GLU A 127 13.27 -9.85 4.97
CA GLU A 127 14.08 -10.02 3.76
C GLU A 127 15.40 -9.19 3.80
N GLU A 128 15.64 -8.36 4.83
CA GLU A 128 16.94 -7.69 4.98
C GLU A 128 17.92 -8.61 5.73
N PRO A 129 19.07 -8.99 5.12
CA PRO A 129 20.13 -9.61 5.88
C PRO A 129 20.62 -8.63 6.96
N PRO A 130 21.09 -9.13 8.12
CA PRO A 130 21.88 -8.29 9.04
C PRO A 130 23.03 -7.63 8.27
N GLU A 131 23.35 -6.37 8.59
CA GLU A 131 24.41 -5.59 7.91
C GLU A 131 25.80 -6.28 7.92
N ASP A 132 25.95 -7.34 8.70
CA ASP A 132 27.14 -8.14 8.95
C ASP A 132 27.10 -9.59 8.40
N VAL A 133 26.11 -9.96 7.57
CA VAL A 133 26.05 -11.29 6.91
C VAL A 133 26.36 -11.20 5.41
N VAL A 134 27.41 -11.89 4.99
CA VAL A 134 27.67 -12.16 3.56
C VAL A 134 26.74 -13.30 3.15
N LEU A 135 25.66 -12.97 2.43
CA LEU A 135 24.78 -13.97 1.83
C LEU A 135 25.53 -14.72 0.72
N TYR A 136 25.54 -16.05 0.78
CA TYR A 136 26.05 -16.88 -0.31
C TYR A 136 24.94 -17.06 -1.37
N GLU A 137 25.29 -17.41 -2.62
CA GLU A 137 24.31 -17.62 -3.69
C GLU A 137 23.22 -18.65 -3.30
N GLU A 138 23.53 -19.57 -2.39
CA GLU A 138 22.63 -20.59 -1.82
C GLU A 138 21.55 -20.00 -0.87
N ASP A 139 21.77 -18.83 -0.26
CA ASP A 139 20.78 -18.15 0.61
C ASP A 139 19.74 -17.36 -0.22
N LEU A 140 20.12 -16.92 -1.42
CA LEU A 140 19.21 -16.25 -2.36
C LEU A 140 18.20 -17.22 -2.97
N GLU A 141 18.53 -18.51 -3.05
CA GLU A 141 17.59 -19.58 -3.45
C GLU A 141 16.54 -19.90 -2.37
N GLN A 142 16.72 -19.41 -1.13
CA GLN A 142 15.71 -19.48 -0.06
C GLN A 142 14.82 -18.23 0.05
N ALA A 143 14.91 -17.30 -0.91
CA ALA A 143 13.96 -16.19 -1.00
C ALA A 143 12.52 -16.76 -1.00
N GLU A 144 11.79 -16.53 0.10
CA GLU A 144 10.39 -16.94 0.20
C GLU A 144 9.63 -16.32 -0.99
N PRO A 145 8.69 -17.06 -1.62
CA PRO A 145 8.11 -16.65 -2.89
C PRO A 145 7.41 -15.29 -2.79
N HIS A 146 7.61 -14.44 -3.80
CA HIS A 146 6.82 -13.24 -4.04
C HIS A 146 5.33 -13.52 -3.84
N LEU A 147 4.63 -12.62 -3.15
CA LEU A 147 3.21 -12.80 -2.89
C LEU A 147 2.43 -12.49 -4.16
N VAL A 148 1.98 -13.53 -4.85
CA VAL A 148 1.08 -13.39 -6.01
C VAL A 148 -0.32 -13.03 -5.52
N LEU A 149 -0.79 -11.84 -5.90
CA LEU A 149 -2.08 -11.30 -5.49
C LEU A 149 -3.01 -11.16 -6.69
N ASP A 150 -3.20 -12.25 -7.46
CA ASP A 150 -4.04 -12.29 -8.67
C ASP A 150 -5.42 -11.66 -8.47
N ARG A 151 -5.98 -11.79 -7.25
CA ARG A 151 -7.30 -11.26 -6.93
C ARG A 151 -7.37 -9.74 -6.90
N LEU A 152 -6.24 -9.05 -6.77
CA LEU A 152 -6.19 -7.58 -6.87
C LEU A 152 -6.56 -7.14 -8.31
N GLY A 153 -6.21 -7.98 -9.30
CA GLY A 153 -6.50 -7.78 -10.71
C GLY A 153 -5.94 -6.47 -11.26
N ILE A 154 -4.73 -6.13 -10.83
CA ILE A 154 -3.80 -5.16 -11.41
C ILE A 154 -2.45 -5.88 -11.58
N THR A 155 -1.55 -5.34 -12.41
CA THR A 155 -0.32 -6.03 -12.82
C THR A 155 0.68 -6.15 -11.67
N ASP A 156 1.38 -7.29 -11.57
CA ASP A 156 2.52 -7.47 -10.67
C ASP A 156 3.77 -6.83 -11.31
N ALA A 157 4.37 -5.86 -10.64
CA ALA A 157 5.58 -5.18 -11.13
C ALA A 157 6.86 -6.02 -10.97
N ASN A 158 6.78 -7.22 -10.40
CA ASN A 158 7.87 -8.19 -10.36
C ASN A 158 7.78 -9.27 -11.48
N GLY A 159 6.69 -9.25 -12.28
CA GLY A 159 6.40 -10.24 -13.32
C GLY A 159 7.01 -9.96 -14.69
#